data_AF-A0A0D0CNZ2-F1
#
_entry.id   AF-A0A0D0CNZ2-F1
#
_cell.length_a   1.000
_cell.length_b   1.000
_cell.length_c   1.000
_cell.angle_alpha   90.00
_cell.angle_beta   90.00
_cell.angle_gamma   90.00
#
_symmetry.space_group_name_H-M   'P 1'
#
loop_
_entity.id
_entity.type
_entity.pdbx_description
1 polymer ?
#
loop_
_entity_poly.entity_id
_entity_poly.type
_entity_poly.pdbx_seq_one_letter_code
_entity_poly.pdbx_strand_id
1 'polypeptide(L)'
;MSLDQNLFTLVVTPSTADPNVIDLVDPNSGQIHYRKQRVPGPMYKVEVYDFMSESLLITASAPSATSKQKTLELYNPTIALELKYTGTLTFRWSFKWEEHDFEWKREECYLIRKPDPPVLVAITKEPAGRLKSTSVQVLDYNLNRFDINDRKGLEIVILTALLTFHDSNDNYHTPKASAASSPNSSPIPTPSSSAPIILEPPPPPPPKPEPKTGVDRIAELQAIRGEFNEVTVEAEGSADDYSQYCWNLLQDDAMLFVTIKSHTSLEVQKVVQVAEETKRIAHKAGMESDLNQYVIYDAEVKKGPKRINLDDDNKGKKSEPYVPPSSLSIHLSKIPMPELQPPKPGSAGSKQSSSSLAPPPPPLLSPSKRKDGAKQSVPPSPVSPGPAKHKSNRLFRRSHSRSPSPPQSHPSHTHSYQVHPHQPSPSPSQLNNPMIYAAPPPPPKSHSSHRHNHSRTHSSAAPPHSPVNPSPQVQFAPPPGPPPMYSYAPHPYPPPSPSSQQQSGNPISELFERFHLH
;
A
#
# COMPACT_ATOMS: atom_id res chain seq x y z
N MET A 1 25.87 16.17 7.49
CA MET A 1 26.41 15.04 6.69
C MET A 1 25.50 14.92 5.49
N SER A 2 26.03 14.99 4.26
CA SER A 2 25.22 14.81 3.05
C SER A 2 24.78 13.36 2.96
N LEU A 3 23.47 13.11 2.81
CA LEU A 3 22.99 11.76 2.48
C LEU A 3 23.52 11.37 1.10
N ASP A 4 24.22 10.24 1.07
CA ASP A 4 24.72 9.45 -0.06
C ASP A 4 24.71 10.06 -1.47
N GLN A 5 25.90 10.18 -2.06
CA GLN A 5 26.12 10.49 -3.49
C GLN A 5 25.56 9.42 -4.47
N ASN A 6 24.97 8.34 -3.96
CA ASN A 6 24.43 7.21 -4.73
C ASN A 6 22.88 7.24 -4.81
N LEU A 7 22.28 8.43 -4.71
CA LEU A 7 20.83 8.63 -4.68
C LEU A 7 20.38 9.44 -5.89
N PHE A 8 20.04 8.76 -6.98
CA PHE A 8 19.50 9.40 -8.17
C PHE A 8 18.05 9.84 -7.91
N THR A 9 17.79 11.14 -7.97
CA THR A 9 16.48 11.74 -7.68
C THR A 9 16.04 12.58 -8.86
N LEU A 10 14.80 12.41 -9.30
CA LEU A 10 14.18 13.19 -10.37
C LEU A 10 12.87 13.82 -9.90
N VAL A 11 12.62 15.06 -10.31
CA VAL A 11 11.40 15.83 -10.05
C VAL A 11 10.51 15.77 -11.28
N VAL A 12 9.25 15.41 -11.08
CA VAL A 12 8.23 15.27 -12.12
C VAL A 12 7.63 16.64 -12.41
N THR A 13 7.98 17.23 -13.55
CA THR A 13 7.62 18.61 -13.92
C THR A 13 6.74 18.62 -15.17
N PRO A 14 5.42 18.86 -15.05
CA PRO A 14 4.56 19.04 -16.23
C PRO A 14 5.01 20.25 -17.06
N SER A 15 5.00 20.12 -18.38
CA SER A 15 5.28 21.24 -19.27
C SER A 15 4.19 22.31 -19.18
N THR A 16 4.59 23.58 -19.14
CA THR A 16 3.68 24.73 -19.19
C THR A 16 3.15 25.01 -20.59
N ALA A 17 3.78 24.45 -21.63
CA ALA A 17 3.42 24.66 -23.03
C ALA A 17 2.52 23.54 -23.60
N ASP A 18 2.66 22.31 -23.15
CA ASP A 18 1.84 21.17 -23.57
C ASP A 18 1.49 20.26 -22.37
N PRO A 19 0.22 20.13 -21.97
CA PRO A 19 -0.18 19.27 -20.86
C PRO A 19 0.07 17.77 -21.09
N ASN A 20 0.36 17.34 -22.33
CA ASN A 20 0.72 15.96 -22.64
C ASN A 20 2.20 15.65 -22.35
N VAL A 21 3.02 16.68 -22.10
CA VAL A 21 4.47 16.55 -21.88
C VAL A 21 4.81 16.71 -20.40
N ILE A 22 5.63 15.79 -19.90
CA ILE A 22 6.16 15.78 -18.53
C ILE A 22 7.66 15.56 -18.60
N ASP A 23 8.42 16.47 -18.01
CA ASP A 23 9.87 16.41 -17.92
C ASP A 23 10.32 15.86 -16.55
N LEU A 24 11.33 14.99 -16.56
CA LEU A 24 11.99 14.49 -15.37
C LEU A 24 13.33 15.22 -15.16
N VAL A 25 13.38 16.03 -14.10
CA VAL A 25 14.45 17.01 -13.86
C VAL A 25 15.29 16.61 -12.64
N ASP A 26 16.63 16.59 -12.75
CA ASP A 26 17.49 16.48 -11.56
C ASP A 26 17.38 17.77 -10.73
N PRO A 27 16.96 17.72 -9.44
CA PRO A 27 16.80 18.90 -8.60
C PRO A 27 18.12 19.61 -8.28
N ASN A 28 19.28 18.96 -8.46
CA ASN A 28 20.58 19.55 -8.13
C ASN A 28 21.15 20.39 -9.27
N SER A 29 21.09 19.87 -10.51
CA SER A 29 21.57 20.57 -11.72
C SER A 29 20.50 21.40 -12.41
N GLY A 30 19.21 21.09 -12.21
CA GLY A 30 18.11 21.61 -13.02
C GLY A 30 18.05 21.00 -14.43
N GLN A 31 18.85 19.99 -14.73
CA GLN A 31 18.90 19.34 -16.04
C GLN A 31 17.71 18.40 -16.22
N ILE A 32 17.05 18.49 -17.38
CA ILE A 32 16.06 17.49 -17.81
C ILE A 32 16.84 16.26 -18.29
N HIS A 33 16.55 15.09 -17.72
CA HIS A 33 17.10 13.81 -18.14
C HIS A 33 16.17 13.10 -19.13
N TYR A 34 14.87 13.09 -18.83
CA TYR A 34 13.87 12.40 -19.64
C TYR A 34 12.68 13.29 -19.93
N ARG A 35 12.10 13.09 -21.11
CA ARG A 35 10.84 13.70 -21.52
C ARG A 35 9.82 12.61 -21.81
N LYS A 36 8.69 12.63 -21.11
CA LYS A 36 7.52 11.79 -21.36
C LYS A 36 6.48 12.57 -22.15
N GLN A 37 5.99 11.99 -23.23
CA GLN A 37 4.94 12.56 -24.08
C GLN A 37 3.77 11.56 -24.18
N ARG A 38 2.55 12.03 -23.89
CA ARG A 38 1.32 11.26 -24.16
C ARG A 38 0.92 11.48 -25.62
N VAL A 39 0.80 10.40 -26.38
CA VAL A 39 0.39 10.44 -27.79
C VAL A 39 -1.14 10.46 -27.87
N PRO A 40 -1.78 11.46 -28.48
CA PRO A 40 -3.21 11.47 -28.69
C PRO A 40 -3.64 10.33 -29.63
N GLY A 41 -4.63 9.53 -29.24
CA GLY A 41 -5.09 8.41 -30.04
C GLY A 41 -6.26 7.63 -29.44
N PRO A 42 -6.83 6.66 -30.18
CA PRO A 42 -7.94 5.82 -29.72
C PRO A 42 -7.50 4.77 -28.68
N MET A 43 -6.21 4.45 -28.63
CA MET A 43 -5.57 3.63 -27.60
C MET A 43 -4.65 4.50 -26.75
N TYR A 44 -4.43 4.10 -25.50
CA TYR A 44 -3.45 4.76 -24.64
C TYR A 44 -2.03 4.44 -25.13
N LYS A 45 -1.29 5.48 -25.51
CA LYS A 45 0.13 5.41 -25.86
C LYS A 45 0.89 6.56 -25.20
N VAL A 46 2.03 6.23 -24.61
CA VAL A 46 3.01 7.16 -24.04
C VAL A 46 4.39 6.80 -24.55
N GLU A 47 5.17 7.81 -24.89
CA GLU A 47 6.55 7.69 -25.37
C GLU A 47 7.46 8.41 -24.36
N VAL A 48 8.62 7.83 -24.05
CA VAL A 48 9.63 8.46 -23.18
C VAL A 48 10.96 8.53 -23.93
N TYR A 49 11.54 9.72 -23.92
CA TYR A 49 12.76 10.08 -24.64
C TYR A 49 13.89 10.43 -23.69
N ASP A 50 15.13 10.13 -24.09
CA ASP A 50 16.31 10.78 -23.52
C ASP A 50 16.33 12.24 -23.99
N PHE A 51 16.43 13.18 -23.05
CA PHE A 51 16.30 14.60 -23.37
C PHE A 51 17.51 15.16 -24.12
N MET A 52 18.71 14.58 -23.93
CA MET A 52 19.94 15.10 -24.57
C MET A 52 20.12 14.65 -26.02
N SER A 53 19.74 13.42 -26.33
CA SER A 53 19.87 12.82 -27.67
C SER A 53 18.57 12.81 -28.48
N GLU A 54 17.44 13.17 -27.86
CA GLU A 54 16.08 13.05 -28.40
C GLU A 54 15.70 11.61 -28.83
N SER A 55 16.46 10.62 -28.34
CA SER A 55 16.24 9.20 -28.66
C SER A 55 15.00 8.67 -27.93
N LEU A 56 14.10 8.01 -28.67
CA LEU A 56 12.99 7.26 -28.07
C LEU A 56 13.56 6.06 -27.28
N LEU A 57 13.30 6.02 -25.98
CA LEU A 57 13.81 4.98 -25.08
C LEU A 57 12.80 3.86 -24.86
N ILE A 58 11.51 4.21 -24.73
CA ILE A 58 10.45 3.26 -24.40
C ILE A 58 9.07 3.79 -24.80
N THR A 59 8.21 2.90 -25.29
CA THR A 59 6.78 3.11 -25.51
C THR A 59 5.98 2.32 -24.48
N ALA A 60 5.04 2.97 -23.79
CA ALA A 60 4.00 2.31 -23.03
C ALA A 60 2.69 2.32 -23.82
N SER A 61 2.02 1.17 -23.95
CA SER A 61 0.75 1.04 -24.68
C SER A 61 -0.29 0.19 -23.95
N ALA A 62 -1.56 0.55 -24.10
CA ALA A 62 -2.71 -0.20 -23.57
C ALA A 62 -4.03 0.23 -24.23
N PRO A 63 -5.14 -0.54 -24.09
CA PRO A 63 -6.46 -0.12 -24.55
C PRO A 63 -6.95 1.20 -23.91
N SER A 64 -6.60 1.45 -22.64
CA SER A 64 -6.87 2.69 -21.93
C SER A 64 -5.77 2.99 -20.90
N ALA A 65 -5.68 4.24 -20.43
CA ALA A 65 -4.75 4.61 -19.35
C ALA A 65 -5.04 3.79 -18.07
N THR A 66 -6.32 3.56 -17.78
CA THR A 66 -6.81 2.79 -16.63
C THR A 66 -6.71 1.26 -16.78
N SER A 67 -6.26 0.75 -17.93
CA SER A 67 -6.11 -0.68 -18.19
C SER A 67 -5.21 -1.34 -17.13
N LYS A 68 -5.69 -2.46 -16.57
CA LYS A 68 -5.00 -3.33 -15.57
C LYS A 68 -3.78 -4.06 -16.12
N GLN A 69 -3.54 -3.98 -17.43
CA GLN A 69 -2.37 -4.53 -18.10
C GLN A 69 -1.88 -3.49 -19.12
N LYS A 70 -0.57 -3.25 -19.15
CA LYS A 70 0.10 -2.34 -20.07
C LYS A 70 1.33 -3.04 -20.65
N THR A 71 1.59 -2.86 -21.95
CA THR A 71 2.81 -3.34 -22.60
C THR A 71 3.82 -2.21 -22.61
N LEU A 72 5.03 -2.45 -22.13
CA LEU A 72 6.16 -1.53 -22.26
C LEU A 72 7.16 -2.12 -23.26
N GLU A 73 7.50 -1.38 -24.30
CA GLU A 73 8.46 -1.75 -25.35
C GLU A 73 9.63 -0.77 -25.30
N LEU A 74 10.80 -1.22 -24.84
CA LEU A 74 12.05 -0.45 -24.89
C LEU A 74 12.63 -0.49 -26.30
N TYR A 75 13.51 0.48 -26.58
CA TYR A 75 14.32 0.52 -27.79
C TYR A 75 15.80 0.65 -27.41
N ASN A 76 16.66 0.03 -28.22
CA ASN A 76 18.12 0.01 -28.04
C ASN A 76 18.61 -0.50 -26.66
N PRO A 77 18.39 -1.80 -26.31
CA PRO A 77 17.87 -2.88 -27.15
C PRO A 77 16.34 -2.96 -27.16
N THR A 78 15.76 -3.59 -28.20
CA THR A 78 14.30 -3.77 -28.29
C THR A 78 13.83 -4.90 -27.37
N ILE A 79 13.15 -4.55 -26.27
CA ILE A 79 12.65 -5.48 -25.26
C ILE A 79 11.20 -5.11 -24.91
N ALA A 80 10.28 -6.06 -25.09
CA ALA A 80 8.89 -5.93 -24.64
C ALA A 80 8.68 -6.64 -23.30
N LEU A 81 8.01 -5.98 -22.35
CA LEU A 81 7.59 -6.54 -21.07
C LEU A 81 6.15 -6.17 -20.70
N GLU A 82 5.54 -7.00 -19.84
CA GLU A 82 4.18 -6.78 -19.32
C GLU A 82 4.25 -6.08 -17.94
N LEU A 83 3.58 -4.93 -17.83
CA LEU A 83 3.27 -4.28 -16.56
C LEU A 83 1.82 -4.63 -16.17
N LYS A 84 1.67 -5.41 -15.10
CA LYS A 84 0.42 -6.07 -14.72
C LYS A 84 -0.07 -5.65 -13.33
N TYR A 85 -1.33 -5.28 -13.20
CA TYR A 85 -1.97 -5.06 -11.91
C TYR A 85 -2.19 -6.41 -11.22
N THR A 86 -1.56 -6.60 -10.06
CA THR A 86 -1.64 -7.81 -9.22
C THR A 86 -2.42 -7.58 -7.93
N GLY A 87 -2.87 -6.36 -7.68
CA GLY A 87 -3.73 -6.03 -6.57
C GLY A 87 -5.13 -6.64 -6.70
N THR A 88 -5.76 -6.90 -5.56
CA THR A 88 -7.22 -7.07 -5.46
C THR A 88 -7.87 -5.83 -4.87
N LEU A 89 -7.27 -5.29 -3.80
CA LEU A 89 -7.75 -4.12 -3.05
C LEU A 89 -6.67 -3.09 -2.72
N THR A 90 -5.42 -3.36 -3.12
CA THR A 90 -4.28 -2.48 -2.87
C THR A 90 -3.65 -2.09 -4.19
N PHE A 91 -3.02 -0.92 -4.25
CA PHE A 91 -2.21 -0.54 -5.39
C PHE A 91 -1.00 -1.47 -5.48
N ARG A 92 -1.08 -2.48 -6.36
CA ARG A 92 0.02 -3.39 -6.64
C ARG A 92 0.16 -3.65 -8.13
N TRP A 93 1.35 -3.42 -8.64
CA TRP A 93 1.72 -3.66 -10.02
C TRP A 93 3.01 -4.44 -10.08
N SER A 94 3.05 -5.52 -10.83
CA SER A 94 4.26 -6.31 -11.06
C SER A 94 4.74 -6.21 -12.49
N PHE A 95 6.06 -6.27 -12.66
CA PHE A 95 6.71 -6.52 -13.94
C PHE A 95 7.93 -7.44 -13.71
N LYS A 96 8.43 -8.03 -14.80
CA LYS A 96 9.70 -8.79 -14.81
C LYS A 96 10.75 -8.00 -15.56
N TRP A 97 11.98 -8.01 -15.06
CA TRP A 97 13.14 -7.46 -15.76
C TRP A 97 14.33 -8.42 -15.59
N GLU A 98 14.89 -8.89 -16.70
CA GLU A 98 15.85 -10.00 -16.71
C GLU A 98 15.29 -11.20 -15.90
N GLU A 99 16.06 -11.76 -14.97
CA GLU A 99 15.65 -12.87 -14.11
C GLU A 99 14.93 -12.42 -12.81
N HIS A 100 14.63 -11.13 -12.67
CA HIS A 100 14.14 -10.53 -11.44
C HIS A 100 12.66 -10.12 -11.51
N ASP A 101 11.91 -10.43 -10.44
CA ASP A 101 10.54 -9.96 -10.23
C ASP A 101 10.53 -8.59 -9.52
N PHE A 102 9.73 -7.64 -9.99
CA PHE A 102 9.54 -6.34 -9.36
C PHE A 102 8.06 -6.10 -9.03
N GLU A 103 7.78 -5.43 -7.90
CA GLU A 103 6.44 -5.09 -7.42
C GLU A 103 6.40 -3.64 -6.90
N TRP A 104 5.61 -2.79 -7.56
CA TRP A 104 5.19 -1.50 -7.02
C TRP A 104 4.09 -1.67 -5.98
N LYS A 105 4.21 -1.00 -4.84
CA LYS A 105 3.23 -0.87 -3.75
C LYS A 105 3.05 0.59 -3.42
N ARG A 106 1.96 1.21 -3.88
CA ARG A 106 1.75 2.67 -3.86
C ARG A 106 3.02 3.42 -4.31
N GLU A 107 3.70 4.13 -3.40
CA GLU A 107 4.88 4.96 -3.64
C GLU A 107 6.22 4.19 -3.67
N GLU A 108 6.21 2.87 -3.46
CA GLU A 108 7.42 2.07 -3.24
C GLU A 108 7.57 0.98 -4.31
N CYS A 109 8.73 0.91 -4.99
CA CYS A 109 9.08 -0.18 -5.89
C CYS A 109 10.02 -1.16 -5.20
N TYR A 110 9.65 -2.44 -5.19
CA TYR A 110 10.41 -3.52 -4.57
C TYR A 110 10.94 -4.51 -5.62
N LEU A 111 12.20 -4.92 -5.49
CA LEU A 111 12.72 -6.14 -6.10
C LEU A 111 12.33 -7.33 -5.19
N ILE A 112 11.56 -8.26 -5.75
CA ILE A 112 11.03 -9.43 -5.04
C ILE A 112 12.03 -10.58 -5.15
N ARG A 113 12.62 -10.94 -4.02
CA ARG A 113 13.39 -12.17 -3.84
C ARG A 113 12.52 -13.17 -3.07
N LYS A 114 12.76 -14.47 -3.27
CA LYS A 114 12.22 -15.55 -2.44
C LYS A 114 13.34 -16.58 -2.24
N PRO A 115 13.61 -17.06 -1.01
CA PRO A 115 12.86 -16.83 0.23
C PRO A 115 13.19 -15.51 0.96
N ASP A 116 14.17 -14.74 0.49
CA ASP A 116 14.61 -13.49 1.14
C ASP A 116 13.51 -12.42 1.23
N PRO A 117 13.63 -11.42 2.13
CA PRO A 117 12.75 -10.25 2.13
C PRO A 117 12.83 -9.44 0.82
N PRO A 118 11.72 -8.82 0.36
CA PRO A 118 11.74 -7.83 -0.72
C PRO A 118 12.67 -6.65 -0.41
N VAL A 119 13.31 -6.11 -1.44
CA VAL A 119 14.28 -5.01 -1.32
C VAL A 119 13.74 -3.76 -2.03
N LEU A 120 13.62 -2.65 -1.31
CA LEU A 120 13.19 -1.37 -1.87
C LEU A 120 14.23 -0.84 -2.87
N VAL A 121 13.83 -0.58 -4.11
CA VAL A 121 14.71 -0.12 -5.20
C VAL A 121 14.35 1.26 -5.74
N ALA A 122 13.11 1.69 -5.58
CA ALA A 122 12.73 3.09 -5.79
C ALA A 122 11.65 3.51 -4.80
N ILE A 123 11.63 4.79 -4.44
CA ILE A 123 10.61 5.40 -3.61
C ILE A 123 10.20 6.74 -4.24
N THR A 124 8.92 7.03 -4.21
CA THR A 124 8.39 8.33 -4.63
C THR A 124 7.96 9.16 -3.43
N LYS A 125 7.73 10.45 -3.66
CA LYS A 125 7.15 11.36 -2.65
C LYS A 125 5.90 11.98 -3.20
N GLU A 126 4.75 11.57 -2.67
CA GLU A 126 3.50 12.30 -2.81
C GLU A 126 3.46 13.46 -1.80
N PRO A 127 3.33 14.72 -2.24
CA PRO A 127 3.09 15.81 -1.30
C PRO A 127 1.66 15.70 -0.77
N ALA A 128 1.47 15.95 0.52
CA ALA A 128 0.16 15.85 1.18
C ALA A 128 -0.91 16.61 0.38
N GLY A 129 -2.01 15.92 0.03
CA GLY A 129 -3.07 16.47 -0.80
C GLY A 129 -2.92 16.30 -2.32
N ARG A 130 -1.94 15.54 -2.84
CA ARG A 130 -1.86 15.22 -4.28
C ARG A 130 -1.65 13.73 -4.57
N LEU A 131 -2.55 13.18 -5.39
CA LEU A 131 -2.54 11.85 -6.03
C LEU A 131 -1.40 11.61 -7.06
N LYS A 132 -0.37 12.47 -7.06
CA LYS A 132 0.74 12.44 -8.00
C LYS A 132 2.03 12.64 -7.25
N SER A 133 2.96 11.72 -7.44
CA SER A 133 4.31 11.85 -6.93
C SER A 133 5.01 13.03 -7.62
N THR A 134 5.55 13.95 -6.81
CA THR A 134 6.33 15.09 -7.33
C THR A 134 7.78 14.76 -7.57
N SER A 135 8.30 13.72 -6.93
CA SER A 135 9.64 13.20 -7.18
C SER A 135 9.72 11.70 -7.02
N VAL A 136 10.69 11.12 -7.72
CA VAL A 136 11.08 9.72 -7.67
C VAL A 136 12.55 9.63 -7.33
N GLN A 137 12.90 8.70 -6.46
CA GLN A 137 14.25 8.46 -5.98
C GLN A 137 14.59 6.99 -6.22
N VAL A 138 15.55 6.74 -7.12
CA VAL A 138 16.07 5.40 -7.40
C VAL A 138 17.21 5.12 -6.42
N LEU A 139 17.15 3.96 -5.78
CA LEU A 139 18.08 3.54 -4.72
C LEU A 139 19.18 2.68 -5.33
N ASP A 140 20.06 3.29 -6.15
CA ASP A 140 21.11 2.59 -6.91
C ASP A 140 22.00 1.72 -6.03
N TYR A 141 22.28 2.15 -4.80
CA TYR A 141 22.98 1.33 -3.79
C TYR A 141 22.35 -0.05 -3.55
N ASN A 142 21.01 -0.17 -3.61
CA ASN A 142 20.32 -1.45 -3.51
C ASN A 142 20.39 -2.22 -4.83
N LEU A 143 20.18 -1.56 -5.98
CA LEU A 143 20.28 -2.19 -7.31
C LEU A 143 21.69 -2.75 -7.59
N ASN A 144 22.73 -2.05 -7.15
CA ASN A 144 24.14 -2.43 -7.32
C ASN A 144 24.53 -3.74 -6.61
N ARG A 145 23.65 -4.32 -5.78
CA ARG A 145 23.84 -5.58 -5.05
C ARG A 145 23.30 -6.81 -5.77
N PHE A 146 22.68 -6.62 -6.93
CA PHE A 146 22.06 -7.67 -7.71
C PHE A 146 22.65 -7.71 -9.12
N ASP A 147 22.63 -8.89 -9.71
CA ASP A 147 23.19 -9.19 -11.03
C ASP A 147 22.22 -8.75 -12.13
N ILE A 148 21.88 -7.45 -12.11
CA ILE A 148 21.11 -6.76 -13.14
C ILE A 148 22.12 -6.19 -14.13
N ASN A 149 22.06 -6.69 -15.37
CA ASN A 149 23.00 -6.38 -16.44
C ASN A 149 22.70 -5.01 -17.05
N ASP A 150 21.45 -4.79 -17.44
CA ASP A 150 20.98 -3.51 -17.96
C ASP A 150 20.21 -2.75 -16.88
N ARG A 151 20.98 -2.08 -16.02
CA ARG A 151 20.44 -1.18 -14.99
C ARG A 151 19.76 0.06 -15.59
N LYS A 152 20.13 0.46 -16.82
CA LYS A 152 19.59 1.66 -17.44
C LYS A 152 18.21 1.40 -18.04
N GLY A 153 18.03 0.27 -18.71
CA GLY A 153 16.71 -0.23 -19.11
C GLY A 153 15.79 -0.40 -17.90
N LEU A 154 16.28 -0.97 -16.79
CA LEU A 154 15.49 -1.05 -15.55
C LEU A 154 15.08 0.33 -15.00
N GLU A 155 15.99 1.30 -14.95
CA GLU A 155 15.67 2.68 -14.54
C GLU A 155 14.54 3.26 -15.42
N ILE A 156 14.67 3.14 -16.74
CA ILE A 156 13.68 3.58 -17.73
C ILE A 156 12.33 2.89 -17.51
N VAL A 157 12.30 1.58 -17.22
CA VAL A 157 11.08 0.83 -16.89
C VAL A 157 10.43 1.33 -15.61
N ILE A 158 11.20 1.52 -14.53
CA ILE A 158 10.70 2.00 -13.24
C ILE A 158 10.06 3.38 -13.41
N LEU A 159 10.74 4.31 -14.07
CA LEU A 159 10.26 5.66 -14.34
C LEU A 159 9.01 5.65 -15.22
N THR A 160 8.99 4.83 -16.28
CA THR A 160 7.85 4.76 -17.20
C THR A 160 6.63 4.14 -16.52
N ALA A 161 6.79 3.07 -15.74
CA ALA A 161 5.71 2.47 -14.96
C ALA A 161 5.04 3.53 -14.06
N LEU A 162 5.83 4.28 -13.28
CA LEU A 162 5.36 5.39 -12.45
C LEU A 162 4.57 6.44 -13.25
N LEU A 163 5.09 6.87 -14.40
CA LEU A 163 4.43 7.86 -15.25
C LEU A 163 3.11 7.34 -15.84
N THR A 164 2.99 6.04 -16.12
CA THR A 164 1.69 5.45 -16.51
C THR A 164 0.69 5.40 -15.35
N PHE A 165 1.15 5.37 -14.10
CA PHE A 165 0.28 5.44 -12.92
C PHE A 165 -0.27 6.86 -12.73
N HIS A 166 0.55 7.89 -12.95
CA HIS A 166 0.07 9.28 -12.96
C HIS A 166 -1.04 9.50 -14.00
N ASP A 167 -0.86 9.00 -15.22
CA ASP A 167 -1.88 9.08 -16.27
C ASP A 167 -3.14 8.26 -15.93
N SER A 168 -2.99 7.14 -15.22
CA SER A 168 -4.11 6.34 -14.71
C SER A 168 -4.91 7.14 -13.69
N ASN A 169 -4.23 7.76 -12.71
CA ASN A 169 -4.84 8.57 -11.65
C ASN A 169 -5.54 9.82 -12.22
N ASP A 170 -4.92 10.53 -13.17
CA ASP A 170 -5.56 11.65 -13.88
C ASP A 170 -6.89 11.25 -14.47
N ASN A 171 -6.93 10.09 -15.15
CA ASN A 171 -8.13 9.59 -15.80
C ASN A 171 -9.26 9.19 -14.82
N TYR A 172 -8.97 8.98 -13.52
CA TYR A 172 -9.98 8.80 -12.47
C TYR A 172 -10.39 10.11 -11.80
N HIS A 173 -9.46 11.07 -11.66
CA HIS A 173 -9.65 12.26 -10.81
C HIS A 173 -9.91 13.57 -11.55
N THR A 174 -9.76 13.63 -12.88
CA THR A 174 -10.37 14.73 -13.64
C THR A 174 -11.89 14.62 -13.50
N PRO A 175 -12.58 15.63 -12.91
CA PRO A 175 -14.03 15.64 -12.90
C PRO A 175 -14.50 15.54 -14.35
N LYS A 176 -15.42 14.61 -14.63
CA LYS A 176 -15.99 14.41 -15.96
C LYS A 176 -16.92 15.57 -16.29
N ALA A 177 -16.32 16.73 -16.54
CA ALA A 177 -16.98 17.98 -16.87
C ALA A 177 -17.77 17.75 -18.16
N SER A 178 -19.08 17.57 -17.98
CA SER A 178 -20.13 17.56 -18.99
C SER A 178 -19.75 16.90 -20.31
N ALA A 179 -20.11 15.62 -20.46
CA ALA A 179 -20.08 14.90 -21.74
C ALA A 179 -21.15 15.43 -22.71
N ALA A 180 -21.07 16.71 -23.05
CA ALA A 180 -22.02 17.50 -23.81
C ALA A 180 -21.34 18.21 -24.99
N SER A 181 -20.55 17.46 -25.76
CA SER A 181 -20.18 17.77 -27.15
C SER A 181 -19.48 16.59 -27.81
N SER A 182 -20.23 15.79 -28.56
CA SER A 182 -19.68 14.96 -29.62
C SER A 182 -19.69 15.76 -30.91
N PRO A 183 -18.56 16.27 -31.44
CA PRO A 183 -18.51 16.84 -32.78
C PRO A 183 -18.40 15.71 -33.80
N ASN A 184 -19.53 15.09 -34.13
CA ASN A 184 -19.62 14.10 -35.19
C ASN A 184 -19.93 14.78 -36.53
N SER A 185 -18.93 15.40 -37.16
CA SER A 185 -19.01 15.84 -38.57
C SER A 185 -17.63 16.17 -39.17
N SER A 186 -17.40 15.66 -40.38
CA SER A 186 -16.20 15.90 -41.19
C SER A 186 -16.14 17.33 -41.75
N PRO A 187 -14.95 17.91 -42.00
CA PRO A 187 -14.85 19.21 -42.64
C PRO A 187 -15.03 19.12 -44.16
N ILE A 188 -16.00 19.86 -44.71
CA ILE A 188 -16.09 20.20 -46.13
C ILE A 188 -15.61 21.66 -46.28
N PRO A 189 -14.59 21.96 -47.09
CA PRO A 189 -14.14 23.33 -47.30
C PRO A 189 -14.91 24.00 -48.45
N THR A 190 -15.60 25.10 -48.16
CA THR A 190 -16.09 26.06 -49.16
C THR A 190 -15.56 27.46 -48.84
N PRO A 191 -14.74 28.07 -49.71
CA PRO A 191 -14.33 29.46 -49.54
C PRO A 191 -15.39 30.40 -50.15
N SER A 192 -15.68 31.54 -49.50
CA SER A 192 -15.99 32.80 -50.21
C SER A 192 -16.22 34.01 -49.29
N SER A 193 -15.67 35.12 -49.77
CA SER A 193 -16.14 36.51 -49.62
C SER A 193 -15.94 37.25 -48.30
N SER A 194 -15.60 38.53 -48.49
CA SER A 194 -15.15 39.51 -47.52
C SER A 194 -16.25 40.51 -47.10
N ALA A 195 -15.96 41.19 -45.98
CA ALA A 195 -16.58 42.42 -45.45
C ALA A 195 -17.93 42.29 -44.71
N PRO A 196 -18.32 43.29 -43.86
CA PRO A 196 -17.51 44.29 -43.15
C PRO A 196 -17.63 44.18 -41.61
N ILE A 197 -16.80 44.95 -40.89
CA ILE A 197 -16.74 44.96 -39.41
C ILE A 197 -18.02 45.56 -38.82
N ILE A 198 -18.74 44.79 -38.01
CA ILE A 198 -19.78 45.28 -37.09
C ILE A 198 -19.29 45.03 -35.66
N LEU A 199 -19.35 46.06 -34.81
CA LEU A 199 -18.97 45.98 -33.40
C LEU A 199 -20.02 45.21 -32.61
N GLU A 200 -19.78 43.93 -32.39
CA GLU A 200 -20.60 43.07 -31.55
C GLU A 200 -20.38 43.42 -30.05
N PRO A 201 -21.42 43.53 -29.22
CA PRO A 201 -21.27 43.82 -27.80
C PRO A 201 -20.51 42.68 -27.09
N PRO A 202 -19.71 42.98 -26.05
CA PRO A 202 -18.89 41.98 -25.40
C PRO A 202 -19.74 40.82 -24.83
N PRO A 203 -19.29 39.57 -24.96
CA PRO A 203 -20.05 38.42 -24.51
C PRO A 203 -20.32 38.51 -23.01
N PRO A 204 -21.51 38.06 -22.54
CA PRO A 204 -21.85 38.12 -21.12
C PRO A 204 -20.79 37.38 -20.29
N PRO A 205 -20.38 37.92 -19.12
CA PRO A 205 -19.38 37.28 -18.29
C PRO A 205 -19.84 35.87 -17.90
N PRO A 206 -18.92 34.89 -17.81
CA PRO A 206 -19.29 33.51 -17.52
C PRO A 206 -20.10 33.43 -16.22
N PRO A 207 -21.15 32.59 -16.15
CA PRO A 207 -21.97 32.47 -14.96
C PRO A 207 -21.08 32.10 -13.77
N LYS A 208 -21.32 32.75 -12.63
CA LYS A 208 -20.59 32.49 -11.38
C LYS A 208 -20.69 30.98 -11.07
N PRO A 209 -19.58 30.30 -10.74
CA PRO A 209 -19.62 28.88 -10.41
C PRO A 209 -20.60 28.66 -9.26
N GLU A 210 -21.34 27.55 -9.33
CA GLU A 210 -22.33 27.20 -8.32
C GLU A 210 -21.69 27.12 -6.93
N PRO A 211 -22.42 27.45 -5.84
CA PRO A 211 -21.87 27.37 -4.50
C PRO A 211 -21.37 25.94 -4.22
N LYS A 212 -20.09 25.79 -3.85
CA LYS A 212 -19.51 24.50 -3.41
C LYS A 212 -20.46 23.82 -2.43
N THR A 213 -20.88 22.60 -2.72
CA THR A 213 -21.78 21.86 -1.83
C THR A 213 -21.05 21.45 -0.54
N GLY A 214 -21.78 21.13 0.52
CA GLY A 214 -21.15 20.66 1.77
C GLY A 214 -20.35 19.37 1.56
N VAL A 215 -20.79 18.50 0.65
CA VAL A 215 -20.07 17.28 0.23
C VAL A 215 -18.74 17.63 -0.46
N ASP A 216 -18.70 18.63 -1.35
CA ASP A 216 -17.44 19.08 -1.98
C ASP A 216 -16.45 19.61 -0.93
N ARG A 217 -16.97 20.23 0.13
CA ARG A 217 -16.16 20.72 1.25
C ARG A 217 -15.60 19.57 2.10
N ILE A 218 -16.39 18.52 2.35
CA ILE A 218 -15.87 17.29 2.98
C ILE A 218 -14.80 16.64 2.10
N ALA A 219 -15.02 16.55 0.78
CA ALA A 219 -14.04 16.01 -0.16
C ALA A 219 -12.71 16.80 -0.14
N GLU A 220 -12.77 18.14 -0.06
CA GLU A 220 -11.60 19.02 0.09
C GLU A 220 -10.85 18.74 1.41
N LEU A 221 -11.57 18.58 2.53
CA LEU A 221 -10.98 18.26 3.84
C LEU A 221 -10.31 16.87 3.87
N GLN A 222 -10.95 15.84 3.30
CA GLN A 222 -10.36 14.49 3.23
C GLN A 222 -9.20 14.41 2.22
N ALA A 223 -9.27 15.14 1.10
CA ALA A 223 -8.21 15.16 0.11
C ALA A 223 -6.87 15.63 0.71
N ILE A 224 -6.88 16.63 1.60
CA ILE A 224 -5.70 17.12 2.33
C ILE A 224 -5.02 16.01 3.15
N ARG A 225 -5.80 15.05 3.67
CA ARG A 225 -5.31 13.93 4.50
C ARG A 225 -4.68 12.80 3.67
N GLY A 226 -5.10 12.62 2.41
CA GLY A 226 -4.54 11.61 1.48
C GLY A 226 -4.95 10.15 1.77
N GLU A 227 -5.94 9.93 2.64
CA GLU A 227 -6.41 8.59 3.01
C GLU A 227 -7.70 8.25 2.22
N PHE A 228 -7.61 7.50 1.12
CA PHE A 228 -8.73 7.33 0.18
C PHE A 228 -9.89 6.45 0.65
N ASN A 229 -9.65 5.57 1.64
CA ASN A 229 -10.65 4.65 2.18
C ASN A 229 -11.03 5.00 3.64
N GLU A 230 -10.56 6.15 4.14
CA GLU A 230 -10.64 6.51 5.55
C GLU A 230 -11.08 7.96 5.71
N VAL A 231 -12.28 8.13 6.26
CA VAL A 231 -12.96 9.41 6.40
C VAL A 231 -12.85 9.87 7.84
N THR A 232 -12.10 10.94 8.07
CA THR A 232 -11.99 11.56 9.39
C THR A 232 -13.15 12.53 9.60
N VAL A 233 -14.02 12.20 10.56
CA VAL A 233 -15.10 13.09 10.99
C VAL A 233 -14.54 14.13 11.95
N GLU A 234 -14.63 15.39 11.54
CA GLU A 234 -14.19 16.57 12.28
C GLU A 234 -15.41 17.39 12.75
N ALA A 235 -15.17 18.49 13.45
CA ALA A 235 -16.22 19.43 13.83
C ALA A 235 -16.88 20.11 12.60
N GLU A 236 -16.09 20.41 11.54
CA GLU A 236 -16.59 21.05 10.30
C GLU A 236 -17.54 20.13 9.50
N GLY A 237 -18.49 20.71 8.76
CA GLY A 237 -19.48 20.00 7.93
C GLY A 237 -20.59 19.26 8.70
N SER A 238 -21.68 18.86 8.02
CA SER A 238 -22.79 18.13 8.64
C SER A 238 -22.61 16.60 8.57
N ALA A 239 -23.35 15.85 9.39
CA ALA A 239 -23.38 14.38 9.29
C ALA A 239 -23.96 13.91 7.93
N ASP A 240 -24.91 14.67 7.37
CA ASP A 240 -25.48 14.43 6.05
C ASP A 240 -24.43 14.57 4.95
N ASP A 241 -23.58 15.61 4.98
CA ASP A 241 -22.50 15.81 4.02
C ASP A 241 -21.47 14.67 4.06
N TYR A 242 -21.06 14.27 5.28
CA TYR A 242 -20.12 13.15 5.48
C TYR A 242 -20.71 11.82 5.03
N SER A 243 -21.98 11.55 5.30
CA SER A 243 -22.63 10.28 4.91
C SER A 243 -22.85 10.20 3.40
N GLN A 244 -23.22 11.30 2.75
CA GLN A 244 -23.28 11.38 1.29
C GLN A 244 -21.89 11.21 0.67
N TYR A 245 -20.82 11.77 1.28
CA TYR A 245 -19.44 11.55 0.84
C TYR A 245 -19.02 10.07 0.97
N CYS A 246 -19.25 9.43 2.13
CA CYS A 246 -18.98 8.01 2.36
C CYS A 246 -19.77 7.11 1.39
N TRP A 247 -21.02 7.46 1.10
CA TRP A 247 -21.85 6.76 0.12
C TRP A 247 -21.29 6.90 -1.30
N ASN A 248 -20.89 8.10 -1.72
CA ASN A 248 -20.28 8.33 -3.03
C ASN A 248 -18.99 7.50 -3.21
N LEU A 249 -18.17 7.36 -2.17
CA LEU A 249 -17.02 6.43 -2.19
C LEU A 249 -17.46 4.97 -2.39
N LEU A 250 -18.51 4.53 -1.68
CA LEU A 250 -19.07 3.18 -1.80
C LEU A 250 -19.81 2.91 -3.13
N GLN A 251 -20.05 3.92 -3.97
CA GLN A 251 -20.58 3.68 -5.33
C GLN A 251 -19.52 3.12 -6.29
N ASP A 252 -18.23 3.31 -6.03
CA ASP A 252 -17.17 2.73 -6.86
C ASP A 252 -17.11 1.21 -6.65
N ASP A 253 -17.16 0.43 -7.73
CA ASP A 253 -17.03 -1.03 -7.72
C ASP A 253 -15.67 -1.51 -7.19
N ALA A 254 -14.61 -0.70 -7.34
CA ALA A 254 -13.31 -0.97 -6.75
C ALA A 254 -13.29 -0.72 -5.22
N MET A 255 -14.22 0.08 -4.70
CA MET A 255 -14.33 0.38 -3.27
C MET A 255 -15.19 -0.67 -2.57
N LEU A 256 -14.55 -1.60 -1.85
CA LEU A 256 -15.27 -2.61 -1.07
C LEU A 256 -15.59 -2.18 0.37
N PHE A 257 -14.87 -1.22 0.94
CA PHE A 257 -15.12 -0.73 2.30
C PHE A 257 -14.68 0.72 2.50
N VAL A 258 -15.31 1.40 3.46
CA VAL A 258 -14.92 2.73 3.96
C VAL A 258 -14.79 2.66 5.48
N THR A 259 -13.78 3.33 6.02
CA THR A 259 -13.52 3.45 7.46
C THR A 259 -13.87 4.87 7.90
N ILE A 260 -14.74 5.03 8.88
CA ILE A 260 -15.18 6.34 9.41
C ILE A 260 -14.57 6.48 10.81
N LYS A 261 -13.63 7.41 11.00
CA LYS A 261 -12.93 7.64 12.27
C LYS A 261 -13.26 8.99 12.90
N SER A 262 -13.32 9.04 14.22
CA SER A 262 -13.45 10.29 14.99
C SER A 262 -12.12 11.03 15.04
N HIS A 263 -12.10 12.36 14.82
CA HIS A 263 -10.88 13.14 15.07
C HIS A 263 -10.55 13.26 16.56
N THR A 264 -11.55 13.51 17.41
CA THR A 264 -11.45 13.58 18.87
C THR A 264 -12.62 12.85 19.53
N SER A 265 -12.65 12.77 20.86
CA SER A 265 -13.75 12.17 21.62
C SER A 265 -15.09 12.92 21.47
N LEU A 266 -15.08 14.17 21.00
CA LEU A 266 -16.29 14.97 20.78
C LEU A 266 -17.05 14.54 19.51
N GLU A 267 -16.33 14.12 18.47
CA GLU A 267 -16.95 13.69 17.20
C GLU A 267 -17.46 12.24 17.22
N VAL A 268 -17.23 11.48 18.29
CA VAL A 268 -17.65 10.07 18.41
C VAL A 268 -19.14 9.87 18.11
N GLN A 269 -20.01 10.75 18.60
CA GLN A 269 -21.45 10.68 18.32
C GLN A 269 -21.76 10.99 16.84
N LYS A 270 -21.01 11.93 16.22
CA LYS A 270 -21.14 12.29 14.81
C LYS A 270 -20.68 11.14 13.90
N VAL A 271 -19.63 10.40 14.27
CA VAL A 271 -19.19 9.17 13.56
C VAL A 271 -20.28 8.11 13.50
N VAL A 272 -20.98 7.87 14.61
CA VAL A 272 -22.11 6.92 14.64
C VAL A 272 -23.23 7.37 13.72
N GLN A 273 -23.62 8.66 13.79
CA GLN A 273 -24.64 9.24 12.91
C GLN A 273 -24.27 9.12 11.42
N VAL A 274 -23.02 9.47 11.06
CA VAL A 274 -22.52 9.34 9.68
C VAL A 274 -22.59 7.89 9.21
N ALA A 275 -22.23 6.91 10.03
CA ALA A 275 -22.28 5.49 9.67
C ALA A 275 -23.73 5.00 9.48
N GLU A 276 -24.65 5.38 10.37
CA GLU A 276 -26.08 5.05 10.27
C GLU A 276 -26.72 5.68 9.03
N GLU A 277 -26.46 6.96 8.77
CA GLU A 277 -26.96 7.67 7.60
C GLU A 277 -26.39 7.13 6.29
N THR A 278 -25.09 6.78 6.25
CA THR A 278 -24.49 6.12 5.06
C THR A 278 -25.22 4.82 4.73
N LYS A 279 -25.53 4.00 5.75
CA LYS A 279 -26.32 2.77 5.57
C LYS A 279 -27.76 3.06 5.14
N ARG A 280 -28.40 4.11 5.68
CA ARG A 280 -29.75 4.54 5.28
C ARG A 280 -29.80 4.96 3.81
N ILE A 281 -28.80 5.71 3.33
CA ILE A 281 -28.65 6.12 1.93
C ILE A 281 -28.45 4.88 1.04
N ALA A 282 -27.55 3.96 1.42
CA ALA A 282 -27.27 2.73 0.66
C ALA A 282 -28.51 1.84 0.51
N HIS A 283 -29.24 1.61 1.61
CA HIS A 283 -30.49 0.84 1.60
C HIS A 283 -31.58 1.54 0.75
N LYS A 284 -31.71 2.87 0.85
CA LYS A 284 -32.66 3.64 0.02
C LYS A 284 -32.32 3.61 -1.46
N ALA A 285 -31.04 3.48 -1.81
CA ALA A 285 -30.57 3.36 -3.19
C ALA A 285 -30.78 1.96 -3.80
N GLY A 286 -31.29 0.99 -3.04
CA GLY A 286 -31.56 -0.36 -3.53
C GLY A 286 -30.30 -1.23 -3.70
N MET A 287 -29.23 -0.95 -2.95
CA MET A 287 -28.06 -1.84 -2.89
C MET A 287 -28.49 -3.19 -2.30
N GLU A 288 -28.47 -4.26 -3.11
CA GLU A 288 -29.04 -5.58 -2.76
C GLU A 288 -28.38 -6.25 -1.54
N SER A 289 -27.15 -5.85 -1.21
CA SER A 289 -26.39 -6.34 -0.06
C SER A 289 -26.34 -5.31 1.07
N ASP A 290 -26.79 -5.69 2.26
CA ASP A 290 -26.57 -4.90 3.47
C ASP A 290 -25.07 -4.64 3.74
N LEU A 291 -24.73 -3.39 4.05
CA LEU A 291 -23.36 -3.03 4.45
C LEU A 291 -23.01 -3.66 5.80
N ASN A 292 -21.98 -4.51 5.79
CA ASN A 292 -21.37 -5.10 6.98
C ASN A 292 -20.72 -3.99 7.81
N GLN A 293 -20.99 -3.97 9.11
CA GLN A 293 -20.52 -2.92 10.02
C GLN A 293 -19.64 -3.50 11.11
N TYR A 294 -18.41 -3.01 11.22
CA TYR A 294 -17.44 -3.41 12.25
C TYR A 294 -17.04 -2.19 13.07
N VAL A 295 -17.21 -2.26 14.39
CA VAL A 295 -16.92 -1.14 15.30
C VAL A 295 -15.65 -1.47 16.08
N ILE A 296 -14.65 -0.61 15.96
CA ILE A 296 -13.38 -0.70 16.66
C ILE A 296 -13.26 0.52 17.58
N TYR A 297 -13.11 0.26 18.87
CA TYR A 297 -12.66 1.25 19.83
C TYR A 297 -11.14 1.17 19.90
N ASP A 298 -10.44 2.31 19.89
CA ASP A 298 -9.02 2.26 20.25
C ASP A 298 -8.89 1.71 21.65
N ALA A 299 -8.04 0.69 21.79
CA ALA A 299 -7.62 0.25 23.09
C ALA A 299 -6.73 1.33 23.69
N GLU A 300 -7.31 2.20 24.55
CA GLU A 300 -6.53 3.05 25.43
C GLU A 300 -5.38 2.23 26.01
N VAL A 301 -4.15 2.74 25.90
CA VAL A 301 -2.94 2.02 26.33
C VAL A 301 -3.00 1.84 27.85
N LYS A 302 -3.59 0.70 28.28
CA LYS A 302 -3.88 0.40 29.68
C LYS A 302 -2.57 0.43 30.47
N LYS A 303 -2.39 1.50 31.26
CA LYS A 303 -1.20 1.75 32.07
C LYS A 303 -1.09 0.72 33.19
N GLY A 304 -0.45 -0.40 32.87
CA GLY A 304 -0.05 -1.44 33.80
C GLY A 304 -1.18 -2.31 34.36
N PRO A 305 -0.84 -3.30 35.22
CA PRO A 305 -1.82 -4.15 35.87
C PRO A 305 -2.68 -3.33 36.84
N LYS A 306 -3.99 -3.24 36.58
CA LYS A 306 -4.94 -2.71 37.58
C LYS A 306 -4.92 -3.64 38.80
N ARG A 307 -4.42 -3.17 39.94
CA ARG A 307 -4.62 -3.86 41.23
C ARG A 307 -6.11 -3.82 41.53
N ILE A 308 -6.77 -4.97 41.46
CA ILE A 308 -8.15 -5.14 41.90
C ILE A 308 -8.10 -5.19 43.43
N ASN A 309 -8.46 -4.10 44.08
CA ASN A 309 -8.67 -4.11 45.54
C ASN A 309 -9.98 -4.85 45.82
N LEU A 310 -9.89 -5.97 46.53
CA LEU A 310 -11.03 -6.86 46.79
C LEU A 310 -11.90 -6.39 47.97
N ASP A 311 -11.39 -5.47 48.79
CA ASP A 311 -12.00 -4.99 50.04
C ASP A 311 -12.81 -3.68 49.88
N ASP A 312 -13.13 -3.28 48.65
CA ASP A 312 -13.86 -2.03 48.37
C ASP A 312 -15.38 -2.25 48.54
N ASP A 313 -15.86 -2.11 49.78
CA ASP A 313 -17.27 -2.27 50.22
C ASP A 313 -18.23 -1.27 49.54
N ASN A 314 -18.55 -1.53 48.27
CA ASN A 314 -19.30 -0.63 47.39
C ASN A 314 -20.83 -0.62 47.62
N LYS A 315 -21.25 -0.36 48.85
CA LYS A 315 -22.67 -0.15 49.22
C LYS A 315 -23.20 1.27 48.98
N GLY A 316 -22.54 2.08 48.14
CA GLY A 316 -22.97 3.47 47.92
C GLY A 316 -22.49 4.18 46.64
N LYS A 317 -21.79 3.51 45.72
CA LYS A 317 -21.37 4.17 44.46
C LYS A 317 -22.58 4.39 43.55
N LYS A 318 -23.02 5.64 43.45
CA LYS A 318 -23.83 6.14 42.34
C LYS A 318 -23.13 5.76 41.04
N SER A 319 -23.88 5.31 40.03
CA SER A 319 -23.35 4.97 38.71
C SER A 319 -22.43 6.06 38.20
N GLU A 320 -21.17 5.73 37.91
CA GLU A 320 -20.23 6.69 37.32
C GLU A 320 -20.84 7.22 36.01
N PRO A 321 -20.79 8.55 35.77
CA PRO A 321 -21.34 9.12 34.54
C PRO A 321 -20.61 8.53 33.34
N TYR A 322 -21.36 8.17 32.30
CA TYR A 322 -20.81 7.56 31.09
C TYR A 322 -19.74 8.47 30.47
N VAL A 323 -18.51 7.97 30.38
CA VAL A 323 -17.42 8.62 29.67
C VAL A 323 -17.37 8.03 28.26
N PRO A 324 -17.55 8.84 27.20
CA PRO A 324 -17.43 8.34 25.83
C PRO A 324 -16.00 7.89 25.54
N PRO A 325 -15.79 6.92 24.62
CA PRO A 325 -14.45 6.48 24.25
C PRO A 325 -13.63 7.64 23.68
N SER A 326 -12.30 7.58 23.86
CA SER A 326 -11.38 8.61 23.39
C SER A 326 -11.35 8.75 21.86
N SER A 327 -11.61 7.65 21.16
CA SER A 327 -11.75 7.56 19.70
C SER A 327 -12.61 6.37 19.30
N LEU A 328 -13.23 6.45 18.12
CA LEU A 328 -14.09 5.43 17.52
C LEU A 328 -13.81 5.32 16.02
N SER A 329 -13.67 4.09 15.54
CA SER A 329 -13.57 3.76 14.11
C SER A 329 -14.67 2.77 13.72
N ILE A 330 -15.43 3.08 12.67
CA ILE A 330 -16.48 2.22 12.12
C ILE A 330 -16.12 1.86 10.68
N HIS A 331 -15.95 0.59 10.38
CA HIS A 331 -15.78 0.09 9.02
C HIS A 331 -17.14 -0.32 8.45
N LEU A 332 -17.50 0.22 7.28
CA LEU A 332 -18.65 -0.19 6.48
C LEU A 332 -18.14 -0.92 5.23
N SER A 333 -18.59 -2.15 4.99
CA SER A 333 -18.05 -3.01 3.93
C SER A 333 -19.13 -3.75 3.14
N LYS A 334 -18.97 -3.79 1.81
CA LYS A 334 -19.76 -4.61 0.88
C LYS A 334 -19.53 -6.12 1.10
N ILE A 335 -18.35 -6.49 1.62
CA ILE A 335 -17.97 -7.89 1.88
C ILE A 335 -17.75 -8.16 3.37
N PRO A 336 -17.96 -9.40 3.86
CA PRO A 336 -17.66 -9.74 5.25
C PRO A 336 -16.14 -9.69 5.52
N MET A 337 -15.75 -9.01 6.60
CA MET A 337 -14.37 -8.90 7.10
C MET A 337 -14.19 -9.77 8.37
N PRO A 338 -13.89 -11.07 8.26
CA PRO A 338 -13.78 -11.97 9.41
C PRO A 338 -12.68 -11.58 10.41
N GLU A 339 -11.64 -10.89 9.96
CA GLU A 339 -10.53 -10.38 10.76
C GLU A 339 -10.93 -9.24 11.72
N LEU A 340 -12.02 -8.52 11.42
CA LEU A 340 -12.59 -7.48 12.27
C LEU A 340 -13.72 -7.99 13.18
N GLN A 341 -14.08 -9.28 13.09
CA GLN A 341 -15.08 -9.85 13.97
C GLN A 341 -14.53 -9.95 15.41
N PRO A 342 -15.34 -9.60 16.44
CA PRO A 342 -14.91 -9.77 17.82
C PRO A 342 -14.59 -11.25 18.10
N PRO A 343 -13.48 -11.56 18.78
CA PRO A 343 -13.06 -12.94 19.00
C PRO A 343 -14.14 -13.69 19.79
N LYS A 344 -14.58 -14.83 19.25
CA LYS A 344 -15.68 -15.62 19.82
C LYS A 344 -15.40 -15.94 21.30
N PRO A 345 -16.34 -15.66 22.23
CA PRO A 345 -16.16 -15.94 23.65
C PRO A 345 -15.94 -17.45 23.84
N GLY A 346 -14.72 -17.82 24.24
CA GLY A 346 -14.26 -19.21 24.29
C GLY A 346 -12.93 -19.46 23.54
N SER A 347 -12.56 -18.62 22.56
CA SER A 347 -11.32 -18.77 21.79
C SER A 347 -10.05 -18.22 22.50
N ALA A 348 -10.02 -18.24 23.82
CA ALA A 348 -8.88 -17.78 24.64
C ALA A 348 -7.77 -18.86 24.71
N GLY A 349 -7.22 -19.26 23.56
CA GLY A 349 -6.28 -20.37 23.47
C GLY A 349 -5.31 -20.26 22.29
N SER A 350 -4.09 -19.81 22.58
CA SER A 350 -2.91 -19.68 21.68
C SER A 350 -2.71 -18.37 20.91
N LYS A 351 -2.43 -17.28 21.65
CA LYS A 351 -1.43 -16.32 21.13
C LYS A 351 -0.07 -17.00 21.17
N GLN A 352 0.38 -17.57 20.06
CA GLN A 352 1.79 -17.93 19.88
C GLN A 352 2.60 -16.63 19.88
N SER A 353 3.15 -16.28 21.03
CA SER A 353 4.17 -15.25 21.15
C SER A 353 5.44 -15.76 20.49
N SER A 354 5.68 -15.36 19.24
CA SER A 354 6.98 -15.49 18.58
C SER A 354 7.99 -14.49 19.17
N SER A 355 8.21 -14.55 20.48
CA SER A 355 9.26 -13.83 21.17
C SER A 355 10.55 -14.65 21.10
N SER A 356 11.42 -14.28 20.17
CA SER A 356 12.78 -14.80 20.09
C SER A 356 13.51 -14.61 21.41
N LEU A 357 14.03 -15.69 21.98
CA LEU A 357 14.88 -15.67 23.18
C LEU A 357 16.25 -15.06 22.86
N ALA A 358 16.36 -13.75 22.98
CA ALA A 358 17.65 -13.07 23.15
C ALA A 358 17.94 -12.92 24.66
N PRO A 359 19.14 -13.31 25.14
CA PRO A 359 19.50 -13.11 26.54
C PRO A 359 19.68 -11.61 26.86
N PRO A 360 19.34 -11.15 28.08
CA PRO A 360 19.42 -9.74 28.45
C PRO A 360 20.89 -9.26 28.58
N PRO A 361 21.19 -8.00 28.20
CA PRO A 361 22.51 -7.42 28.42
C PRO A 361 22.77 -7.15 29.92
N PRO A 362 24.03 -7.19 30.38
CA PRO A 362 24.38 -6.93 31.77
C PRO A 362 24.16 -5.46 32.17
N PRO A 363 23.79 -5.17 33.44
CA PRO A 363 23.44 -3.82 33.87
C PRO A 363 24.67 -2.89 33.97
N LEU A 364 24.61 -1.76 33.27
CA LEU A 364 25.59 -0.68 33.40
C LEU A 364 25.36 0.12 34.70
N LEU A 365 26.41 0.21 35.51
CA LEU A 365 26.43 0.98 36.76
C LEU A 365 26.43 2.49 36.48
N SER A 366 25.32 3.18 36.74
CA SER A 366 25.26 4.65 36.76
C SER A 366 25.71 5.20 38.13
N PRO A 367 26.67 6.15 38.19
CA PRO A 367 27.20 6.64 39.46
C PRO A 367 26.23 7.56 40.22
N SER A 368 26.25 7.42 41.54
CA SER A 368 25.35 8.13 42.48
C SER A 368 25.64 9.62 42.58
N LYS A 369 24.61 10.46 42.35
CA LYS A 369 24.65 11.89 42.72
C LYS A 369 24.34 12.05 44.20
N ARG A 370 25.36 12.35 45.01
CA ARG A 370 25.16 12.85 46.38
C ARG A 370 24.63 14.28 46.35
N LYS A 371 23.80 14.59 47.34
CA LYS A 371 23.11 15.87 47.55
C LYS A 371 23.42 16.33 48.97
N ASP A 372 24.29 17.32 49.08
CA ASP A 372 24.51 18.15 50.27
C ASP A 372 24.81 19.56 49.78
N GLY A 373 24.61 20.61 50.59
CA GLY A 373 24.70 21.97 50.06
C GLY A 373 24.98 23.07 51.07
N ALA A 374 24.84 24.29 50.53
CA ALA A 374 24.71 25.59 51.20
C ALA A 374 25.97 26.31 51.75
N LYS A 375 26.06 27.57 51.28
CA LYS A 375 26.69 28.78 51.86
C LYS A 375 28.18 29.11 51.61
N GLN A 376 28.36 30.28 50.96
CA GLN A 376 29.28 31.42 51.24
C GLN A 376 30.80 31.10 51.34
N SER A 377 31.73 31.86 50.73
CA SER A 377 31.77 33.31 50.46
C SER A 377 32.70 33.68 49.27
N VAL A 378 33.10 34.94 49.12
CA VAL A 378 33.67 35.60 47.91
C VAL A 378 34.96 36.38 48.27
N PRO A 379 35.91 36.72 47.36
CA PRO A 379 36.48 36.01 46.21
C PRO A 379 37.92 35.51 46.58
N PRO A 380 39.12 36.01 46.13
CA PRO A 380 39.58 36.90 45.04
C PRO A 380 40.44 36.21 43.94
N SER A 381 40.87 37.02 42.94
CA SER A 381 41.79 36.71 41.82
C SER A 381 43.24 37.17 42.15
N PRO A 382 44.28 37.17 41.24
CA PRO A 382 44.34 36.82 39.80
C PRO A 382 45.65 36.11 39.28
N VAL A 383 45.80 36.06 37.95
CA VAL A 383 47.04 35.98 37.11
C VAL A 383 47.55 34.59 36.63
N SER A 384 47.86 34.55 35.32
CA SER A 384 48.44 33.49 34.47
C SER A 384 50.00 33.41 34.57
N PRO A 385 50.80 32.87 33.61
CA PRO A 385 50.63 31.81 32.60
C PRO A 385 51.82 30.78 32.48
N GLY A 386 51.55 29.56 31.99
CA GLY A 386 52.53 28.68 31.29
C GLY A 386 53.75 28.12 32.09
N PRO A 387 54.78 27.55 31.41
CA PRO A 387 54.67 26.47 30.40
C PRO A 387 55.69 25.29 30.59
N ALA A 388 55.43 24.16 29.91
CA ALA A 388 56.38 23.13 29.43
C ALA A 388 57.36 22.39 30.40
N LYS A 389 57.38 21.03 30.34
CA LYS A 389 58.55 20.20 29.90
C LYS A 389 58.40 18.68 30.15
N HIS A 390 58.40 17.93 29.05
CA HIS A 390 59.28 16.79 28.71
C HIS A 390 60.16 16.07 29.77
N LYS A 391 60.32 14.74 29.54
CA LYS A 391 61.30 13.74 30.08
C LYS A 391 60.85 13.09 31.41
N SER A 392 61.21 11.84 31.76
CA SER A 392 62.35 11.02 31.27
C SER A 392 62.18 9.49 31.40
N ASN A 393 62.93 8.78 30.55
CA ASN A 393 63.74 7.56 30.78
C ASN A 393 63.22 6.22 31.37
N ARG A 394 63.50 5.18 30.56
CA ARG A 394 63.81 3.78 30.92
C ARG A 394 64.90 3.64 32.00
N LEU A 395 64.76 2.63 32.87
CA LEU A 395 65.82 1.72 33.38
C LEU A 395 65.14 0.35 33.64
N PHE A 396 65.42 -0.73 32.92
CA PHE A 396 66.52 -1.70 33.05
C PHE A 396 66.50 -2.65 34.29
N ARG A 397 66.40 -3.96 33.98
CA ARG A 397 66.91 -5.16 34.72
C ARG A 397 66.52 -5.37 36.20
N ARG A 398 65.92 -6.55 36.48
CA ARG A 398 66.66 -7.63 37.16
C ARG A 398 66.06 -9.03 37.00
N SER A 399 66.94 -9.99 37.21
CA SER A 399 66.99 -11.39 36.83
C SER A 399 66.53 -12.39 37.91
N HIS A 400 66.19 -13.61 37.45
CA HIS A 400 66.32 -14.92 38.11
C HIS A 400 65.32 -15.40 39.17
N SER A 401 64.70 -16.56 38.88
CA SER A 401 64.73 -17.76 39.76
C SER A 401 64.58 -19.04 38.92
N ARG A 402 64.87 -20.21 39.51
CA ARG A 402 64.98 -21.53 38.86
C ARG A 402 63.72 -22.40 39.02
N SER A 403 63.66 -23.47 38.22
CA SER A 403 62.65 -24.55 38.14
C SER A 403 62.32 -25.26 39.47
N PRO A 404 61.21 -26.04 39.54
CA PRO A 404 61.31 -27.47 39.18
C PRO A 404 60.11 -28.05 38.38
N SER A 405 60.30 -29.29 37.90
CA SER A 405 59.33 -30.07 37.09
C SER A 405 58.49 -31.05 37.98
N PRO A 406 57.73 -32.04 37.44
CA PRO A 406 56.26 -31.97 37.39
C PRO A 406 55.53 -33.07 38.21
N PRO A 407 54.21 -32.94 38.45
CA PRO A 407 53.35 -34.06 38.82
C PRO A 407 52.61 -34.66 37.62
N GLN A 408 52.50 -35.99 37.57
CA GLN A 408 51.57 -36.71 36.70
C GLN A 408 50.15 -36.65 37.27
N SER A 409 49.12 -36.43 36.44
CA SER A 409 47.74 -36.78 36.79
C SER A 409 46.83 -36.97 35.57
N HIS A 410 46.20 -38.16 35.55
CA HIS A 410 44.95 -38.62 34.91
C HIS A 410 44.43 -38.05 33.56
N PRO A 411 43.91 -38.93 32.67
CA PRO A 411 43.28 -38.50 31.42
C PRO A 411 41.94 -37.82 31.69
N SER A 412 41.87 -36.51 31.46
CA SER A 412 40.62 -35.76 31.44
C SER A 412 39.81 -36.12 30.19
N HIS A 413 38.60 -36.65 30.39
CA HIS A 413 37.67 -36.93 29.31
C HIS A 413 37.20 -35.63 28.67
N THR A 414 37.76 -35.26 27.52
CA THR A 414 37.36 -34.08 26.76
C THR A 414 35.92 -34.25 26.27
N HIS A 415 35.05 -33.28 26.56
CA HIS A 415 33.71 -33.25 25.99
C HIS A 415 33.77 -32.81 24.52
N SER A 416 32.87 -33.34 23.70
CA SER A 416 32.81 -33.20 22.23
C SER A 416 32.62 -31.78 21.67
N TYR A 417 32.69 -30.76 22.53
CA TYR A 417 32.53 -29.34 22.19
C TYR A 417 33.75 -28.49 22.57
N GLN A 418 34.81 -29.08 23.16
CA GLN A 418 36.06 -28.37 23.44
C GLN A 418 37.01 -28.44 22.24
N VAL A 419 37.28 -27.28 21.63
CA VAL A 419 38.21 -27.11 20.52
C VAL A 419 39.66 -27.24 21.04
N HIS A 420 40.50 -28.01 20.36
CA HIS A 420 41.87 -28.28 20.84
C HIS A 420 42.79 -27.04 20.72
N PRO A 421 43.68 -26.75 21.70
CA PRO A 421 44.56 -25.57 21.69
C PRO A 421 45.57 -25.48 20.54
N HIS A 422 45.73 -26.54 19.76
CA HIS A 422 46.65 -26.62 18.62
C HIS A 422 45.93 -26.97 17.31
N GLN A 423 44.60 -26.87 17.27
CA GLN A 423 43.84 -27.05 16.04
C GLN A 423 43.97 -25.77 15.20
N PRO A 424 44.56 -25.81 13.99
CA PRO A 424 44.66 -24.62 13.14
C PRO A 424 43.26 -24.13 12.78
N SER A 425 43.05 -22.82 12.83
CA SER A 425 41.78 -22.19 12.49
C SER A 425 41.39 -22.55 11.04
N PRO A 426 40.14 -22.97 10.78
CA PRO A 426 39.72 -23.32 9.42
C PRO A 426 39.84 -22.11 8.50
N SER A 427 40.35 -22.34 7.29
CA SER A 427 40.57 -21.26 6.33
C SER A 427 39.23 -20.65 5.87
N PRO A 428 39.14 -19.34 5.58
CA PRO A 428 37.88 -18.67 5.27
C PRO A 428 37.07 -19.34 4.14
N SER A 429 37.74 -19.98 3.19
CA SER A 429 37.14 -20.71 2.07
C SER A 429 36.31 -21.96 2.47
N GLN A 430 36.43 -22.45 3.71
CA GLN A 430 35.68 -23.63 4.18
C GLN A 430 34.28 -23.29 4.76
N LEU A 431 34.01 -22.02 5.05
CA LEU A 431 32.75 -21.58 5.66
C LEU A 431 31.54 -21.57 4.71
N ASN A 432 31.76 -21.77 3.39
CA ASN A 432 30.70 -21.67 2.38
C ASN A 432 30.20 -23.03 1.86
N ASN A 433 30.46 -24.13 2.58
CA ASN A 433 30.07 -25.47 2.16
C ASN A 433 28.99 -26.07 3.09
N PRO A 434 27.69 -26.01 2.73
CA PRO A 434 26.58 -26.36 3.62
C PRO A 434 26.54 -27.84 4.02
N MET A 435 27.26 -28.71 3.31
CA MET A 435 27.42 -30.13 3.63
C MET A 435 28.13 -30.42 4.96
N ILE A 436 28.91 -29.47 5.49
CA ILE A 436 29.75 -29.70 6.69
C ILE A 436 28.96 -29.49 8.01
N TYR A 437 27.85 -28.76 7.96
CA TYR A 437 27.02 -28.43 9.14
C TYR A 437 25.69 -29.20 9.21
N ALA A 438 25.49 -30.20 8.35
CA ALA A 438 24.35 -31.10 8.44
C ALA A 438 24.43 -31.96 9.70
N ALA A 439 23.58 -31.69 10.69
CA ALA A 439 23.46 -32.54 11.87
C ALA A 439 23.09 -33.98 11.45
N PRO A 440 23.69 -35.02 12.04
CA PRO A 440 23.38 -36.40 11.68
C PRO A 440 21.88 -36.69 11.93
N PRO A 441 21.22 -37.45 11.04
CA PRO A 441 19.80 -37.73 11.15
C PRO A 441 19.49 -38.46 12.48
N PRO A 442 18.35 -38.16 13.12
CA PRO A 442 17.97 -38.82 14.37
C PRO A 442 17.79 -40.33 14.13
N PRO A 443 18.14 -41.18 15.12
CA PRO A 443 17.99 -42.62 14.98
C PRO A 443 16.52 -43.01 14.75
N PRO A 444 16.25 -44.03 13.90
CA PRO A 444 14.89 -44.44 13.59
C PRO A 444 14.17 -44.93 14.84
N LYS A 445 12.95 -44.42 15.07
CA LYS A 445 12.10 -44.87 16.17
C LYS A 445 11.69 -46.33 15.95
N SER A 446 12.00 -47.19 16.91
CA SER A 446 11.56 -48.58 16.90
C SER A 446 10.03 -48.66 17.06
N HIS A 447 9.34 -49.06 16.01
CA HIS A 447 7.91 -49.35 16.08
C HIS A 447 7.68 -50.67 16.80
N SER A 448 7.41 -50.60 18.10
CA SER A 448 6.90 -51.73 18.89
C SER A 448 5.50 -52.10 18.41
N SER A 449 5.40 -53.23 17.72
CA SER A 449 4.14 -53.79 17.26
C SER A 449 3.49 -54.64 18.36
N HIS A 450 2.54 -54.07 19.12
CA HIS A 450 1.63 -54.87 19.93
C HIS A 450 0.21 -54.89 19.35
N ARG A 451 -0.14 -56.03 18.74
CA ARG A 451 -1.53 -56.47 18.57
C ARG A 451 -2.19 -56.59 19.94
N HIS A 452 -3.47 -56.24 20.02
CA HIS A 452 -4.48 -57.22 20.47
C HIS A 452 -5.85 -56.92 19.85
N ASN A 453 -6.46 -57.96 19.28
CA ASN A 453 -7.90 -57.97 18.97
C ASN A 453 -8.70 -57.90 20.27
N HIS A 454 -9.89 -57.31 20.24
CA HIS A 454 -11.09 -58.04 20.66
C HIS A 454 -12.35 -57.52 19.95
N SER A 455 -13.13 -58.47 19.46
CA SER A 455 -14.47 -58.29 18.93
C SER A 455 -15.50 -58.16 20.05
N ARG A 456 -16.55 -57.35 19.84
CA ARG A 456 -17.93 -57.77 20.15
C ARG A 456 -19.00 -56.90 19.49
N THR A 457 -19.91 -57.60 18.84
CA THR A 457 -21.27 -57.16 18.50
C THR A 457 -22.08 -56.84 19.75
N HIS A 458 -23.02 -55.90 19.67
CA HIS A 458 -24.38 -56.08 20.22
C HIS A 458 -25.38 -55.14 19.55
N SER A 459 -26.62 -55.63 19.43
CA SER A 459 -27.72 -55.01 18.69
C SER A 459 -28.69 -54.26 19.61
N SER A 460 -29.50 -53.38 19.02
CA SER A 460 -30.87 -53.02 19.43
C SER A 460 -31.07 -52.23 20.75
N ALA A 461 -31.61 -51.02 20.61
CA ALA A 461 -32.75 -50.53 21.41
C ALA A 461 -33.28 -49.18 20.86
N ALA A 462 -34.56 -49.13 20.48
CA ALA A 462 -35.35 -47.89 20.60
C ALA A 462 -35.70 -47.68 22.10
N PRO A 463 -36.07 -46.47 22.57
CA PRO A 463 -37.51 -46.12 22.63
C PRO A 463 -37.75 -44.57 22.48
N PRO A 464 -38.76 -43.88 23.09
CA PRO A 464 -39.89 -43.40 22.28
C PRO A 464 -40.40 -41.95 22.52
N HIS A 465 -41.36 -41.53 21.67
CA HIS A 465 -42.47 -40.58 21.90
C HIS A 465 -42.26 -39.16 22.50
N SER A 466 -42.63 -38.17 21.66
CA SER A 466 -43.51 -37.00 21.97
C SER A 466 -42.93 -35.79 22.74
N PRO A 467 -43.57 -34.59 22.72
CA PRO A 467 -44.83 -34.22 22.07
C PRO A 467 -44.78 -33.03 21.08
N VAL A 468 -45.91 -32.85 20.38
CA VAL A 468 -46.27 -31.67 19.55
C VAL A 468 -46.57 -30.44 20.41
N ASN A 469 -46.25 -29.24 19.93
CA ASN A 469 -46.76 -27.98 20.49
C ASN A 469 -47.24 -27.05 19.32
N PRO A 470 -48.45 -26.46 19.36
CA PRO A 470 -49.02 -25.78 18.20
C PRO A 470 -48.58 -24.30 18.09
N SER A 471 -48.33 -23.84 16.87
CA SER A 471 -48.19 -22.41 16.57
C SER A 471 -49.55 -21.77 16.29
N PRO A 472 -49.85 -20.56 16.79
CA PRO A 472 -51.09 -19.85 16.46
C PRO A 472 -51.04 -19.31 15.02
N GLN A 473 -52.04 -19.67 14.20
CA GLN A 473 -52.27 -18.99 12.93
C GLN A 473 -52.75 -17.56 13.17
N VAL A 474 -51.97 -16.58 12.71
CA VAL A 474 -52.48 -15.22 12.48
C VAL A 474 -52.92 -15.13 11.02
N GLN A 475 -54.22 -15.07 10.78
CA GLN A 475 -54.78 -14.84 9.45
C GLN A 475 -54.53 -13.38 9.04
N PHE A 476 -53.60 -13.16 8.10
CA PHE A 476 -53.53 -11.90 7.36
C PHE A 476 -54.33 -12.03 6.07
N ALA A 477 -55.34 -11.17 5.91
CA ALA A 477 -56.10 -11.05 4.67
C ALA A 477 -55.22 -10.45 3.55
N PRO A 478 -55.35 -10.90 2.29
CA PRO A 478 -54.63 -10.29 1.17
C PRO A 478 -55.17 -8.88 0.87
N PRO A 479 -54.31 -7.92 0.49
CA PRO A 479 -54.75 -6.58 0.09
C PRO A 479 -55.50 -6.60 -1.25
N PRO A 480 -56.38 -5.60 -1.51
CA PRO A 480 -57.18 -5.55 -2.72
C PRO A 480 -56.33 -5.30 -3.98
N GLY A 481 -56.66 -6.02 -5.06
CA GLY A 481 -55.98 -5.87 -6.36
C GLY A 481 -56.29 -4.54 -7.06
N PRO A 482 -55.38 -4.05 -7.93
CA PRO A 482 -55.56 -2.80 -8.67
C PRO A 482 -56.64 -2.91 -9.77
N PRO A 483 -57.27 -1.78 -10.17
CA PRO A 483 -58.32 -1.76 -11.19
C PRO A 483 -57.78 -1.98 -12.62
N PRO A 484 -58.62 -2.44 -13.56
CA PRO A 484 -58.20 -2.75 -14.93
C PRO A 484 -58.07 -1.48 -15.79
N MET A 485 -56.88 -1.25 -16.34
CA MET A 485 -56.66 -0.24 -17.39
C MET A 485 -56.84 -0.87 -18.77
N TYR A 486 -57.91 -0.47 -19.47
CA TYR A 486 -58.01 -0.61 -20.91
C TYR A 486 -57.20 0.49 -21.60
N SER A 487 -56.37 0.16 -22.58
CA SER A 487 -56.51 0.68 -23.97
C SER A 487 -55.39 0.13 -24.88
N TYR A 488 -55.76 -0.22 -26.12
CA TYR A 488 -54.85 -0.59 -27.20
C TYR A 488 -54.37 0.66 -27.97
N ALA A 489 -53.10 0.69 -28.38
CA ALA A 489 -52.62 1.41 -29.56
C ALA A 489 -51.35 0.74 -30.11
N PRO A 490 -51.10 0.72 -31.43
CA PRO A 490 -50.12 -0.18 -32.05
C PRO A 490 -48.71 0.40 -32.21
N HIS A 491 -47.69 -0.47 -32.12
CA HIS A 491 -46.31 -0.16 -32.52
C HIS A 491 -46.13 -0.24 -34.06
N PRO A 492 -45.34 0.66 -34.68
CA PRO A 492 -44.87 0.50 -36.05
C PRO A 492 -43.67 -0.47 -36.12
N TYR A 493 -43.61 -1.24 -37.21
CA TYR A 493 -42.53 -2.20 -37.50
C TYR A 493 -41.20 -1.52 -37.88
N PRO A 494 -40.03 -2.11 -37.56
CA PRO A 494 -38.76 -1.74 -38.17
C PRO A 494 -38.63 -2.31 -39.61
N PRO A 495 -37.85 -1.67 -40.50
CA PRO A 495 -37.65 -2.11 -41.88
C PRO A 495 -36.71 -3.34 -42.00
N PRO A 496 -36.81 -4.11 -43.11
CA PRO A 496 -36.04 -5.35 -43.29
C PRO A 496 -34.59 -5.12 -43.71
N SER A 497 -33.70 -6.00 -43.24
CA SER A 497 -32.29 -6.07 -43.66
C SER A 497 -32.15 -6.49 -45.13
N PRO A 498 -31.28 -5.84 -45.93
CA PRO A 498 -30.98 -6.30 -47.28
C PRO A 498 -30.13 -7.58 -47.27
N SER A 499 -30.47 -8.47 -48.18
CA SER A 499 -29.91 -9.81 -48.32
C SER A 499 -28.50 -9.83 -48.92
N SER A 500 -27.74 -10.85 -48.52
CA SER A 500 -26.52 -11.36 -49.14
C SER A 500 -26.50 -11.31 -50.68
N GLN A 501 -25.41 -10.77 -51.24
CA GLN A 501 -24.93 -11.18 -52.57
C GLN A 501 -23.60 -11.91 -52.45
N GLN A 502 -23.55 -13.12 -52.99
CA GLN A 502 -22.30 -13.81 -53.30
C GLN A 502 -21.62 -13.09 -54.47
N GLN A 503 -20.31 -12.87 -54.38
CA GLN A 503 -19.45 -12.90 -55.57
C GLN A 503 -18.09 -13.52 -55.23
N SER A 504 -17.65 -14.36 -56.15
CA SER A 504 -16.48 -15.24 -56.05
C SER A 504 -15.25 -14.62 -56.72
N GLY A 505 -14.05 -14.84 -56.18
CA GLY A 505 -12.80 -14.60 -56.94
C GLY A 505 -11.55 -14.33 -56.12
N ASN A 506 -10.83 -15.39 -55.74
CA ASN A 506 -9.41 -15.36 -55.40
C ASN A 506 -8.55 -15.12 -56.68
N PRO A 507 -7.21 -14.94 -56.59
CA PRO A 507 -6.37 -14.37 -55.53
C PRO A 507 -5.45 -13.25 -56.10
N ILE A 508 -4.55 -12.68 -55.28
CA ILE A 508 -3.14 -12.45 -55.66
C ILE A 508 -2.31 -12.18 -54.40
N SER A 509 -1.21 -12.92 -54.29
CA SER A 509 -0.11 -12.72 -53.36
C SER A 509 1.10 -12.23 -54.16
N GLU A 510 1.49 -10.96 -54.02
CA GLU A 510 2.85 -10.43 -54.30
C GLU A 510 2.85 -8.90 -54.18
N LEU A 511 3.63 -8.36 -53.24
CA LEU A 511 4.45 -7.14 -53.40
C LEU A 511 5.19 -6.83 -52.07
N PHE A 512 6.23 -7.62 -51.82
CA PHE A 512 7.38 -7.14 -51.07
C PHE A 512 8.32 -6.38 -52.03
N GLU A 513 9.22 -5.58 -51.45
CA GLU A 513 10.30 -4.79 -52.10
C GLU A 513 9.98 -3.45 -52.78
N ARG A 514 10.97 -2.55 -52.64
CA ARG A 514 11.08 -1.14 -53.11
C ARG A 514 10.13 -0.18 -52.37
N PHE A 515 10.63 0.88 -51.73
CA PHE A 515 11.77 1.71 -52.11
C PHE A 515 12.86 1.87 -51.02
N HIS A 516 14.10 1.90 -51.50
CA HIS A 516 15.24 2.58 -50.87
C HIS A 516 15.77 3.59 -51.90
N LEU A 517 16.50 4.61 -51.43
CA LEU A 517 17.10 5.71 -52.19
C LEU A 517 16.13 6.70 -52.85
N HIS A 518 16.01 7.88 -52.22
CA HIS A 518 16.58 9.07 -52.86
C HIS A 518 17.18 10.04 -51.84
#